data_AF-A0A7C1G6B2-F1
#
_entry.id   AF-A0A7C1G6B2-F1
#
_cell.length_a   1.000
_cell.length_b   1.000
_cell.length_c   1.000
_cell.angle_alpha   90.00
_cell.angle_beta   90.00
_cell.angle_gamma   90.00
#
_symmetry.space_group_name_H-M   'P 1'
#
loop_
_entity.id
_entity.type
_entity.pdbx_description
1 polymer ?
#
loop_
_entity_poly.entity_id
_entity_poly.type
_entity_poly.pdbx_seq_one_letter_code
_entity_poly.pdbx_strand_id
1 'polypeptide(L)'
;MSRKLLYITIGLLLLLAGIYAGLKDWTGRPENAFASKVATVVNVSGLMKAANIFPSADFRKAPDFDLLSLDGRSVQLSQYRGKVVLISFWTTW
;
A
#
# COMPACT_ATOMS: atom_id res chain seq x y z
N MET A 1 -7.28 -4.60 66.69
CA MET A 1 -7.24 -4.39 65.22
C MET A 1 -8.67 -4.13 64.75
N SER A 2 -8.98 -2.89 64.35
CA SER A 2 -10.37 -2.47 64.13
C SER A 2 -10.90 -3.05 62.81
N ARG A 3 -12.09 -3.66 62.84
CA ARG A 3 -12.76 -4.22 61.65
C ARG A 3 -12.93 -3.17 60.53
N LYS A 4 -12.98 -1.88 60.90
CA LYS A 4 -12.99 -0.72 59.99
C LYS A 4 -11.71 -0.59 59.15
N LEU A 5 -10.55 -0.95 59.71
CA LEU A 5 -9.25 -0.89 59.01
C LEU A 5 -9.15 -1.97 57.91
N LEU A 6 -9.78 -3.14 58.12
CA LEU A 6 -9.80 -4.25 57.16
C LEU A 6 -10.58 -3.90 55.89
N TYR A 7 -11.73 -3.22 56.01
CA TYR A 7 -12.53 -2.86 54.84
C TYR A 7 -11.88 -1.78 53.99
N ILE A 8 -11.15 -0.84 54.61
CA ILE A 8 -10.44 0.23 53.88
C ILE A 8 -9.29 -0.37 53.04
N THR A 9 -8.54 -1.34 53.58
CA THR A 9 -7.45 -1.98 52.84
C THR A 9 -7.96 -2.83 51.69
N ILE A 10 -9.04 -3.59 51.89
CA ILE A 10 -9.68 -4.38 50.83
C ILE A 10 -10.23 -3.45 49.73
N GLY A 11 -10.88 -2.34 50.11
CA GLY A 11 -11.37 -1.35 49.16
C GLY A 11 -10.25 -0.70 48.32
N LEU A 12 -9.12 -0.34 48.95
CA LEU A 12 -7.96 0.22 48.25
C LEU A 12 -7.34 -0.77 47.26
N LEU A 13 -7.27 -2.04 47.63
CA LEU A 13 -6.77 -3.11 46.77
C LEU A 13 -7.65 -3.31 45.52
N LEU A 14 -8.97 -3.27 45.70
CA LEU A 14 -9.92 -3.35 44.58
C LEU A 14 -9.84 -2.14 43.65
N LEU A 15 -9.63 -0.94 44.20
CA LEU A 15 -9.49 0.29 43.43
C LEU A 15 -8.21 0.28 42.59
N LEU A 16 -7.09 -0.16 43.17
CA LEU A 16 -5.81 -0.34 42.45
C LEU A 16 -5.91 -1.40 41.35
N ALA A 17 -6.60 -2.51 41.59
CA ALA A 17 -6.82 -3.55 40.57
C ALA A 17 -7.65 -3.04 39.40
N GLY A 18 -8.70 -2.24 39.67
CA GLY A 18 -9.52 -1.60 38.64
C GLY A 18 -8.73 -0.60 37.79
N ILE A 19 -7.88 0.23 38.41
CA ILE A 19 -7.00 1.17 37.70
C ILE A 19 -5.97 0.40 36.85
N TYR A 20 -5.39 -0.67 37.39
CA TYR A 20 -4.43 -1.51 36.67
C TYR A 20 -5.05 -2.18 35.44
N ALA A 21 -6.28 -2.69 35.54
CA ALA A 21 -7.01 -3.25 34.40
C ALA A 21 -7.33 -2.18 33.34
N GLY A 22 -7.83 -1.00 33.77
CA GLY A 22 -8.13 0.10 32.87
C GLY A 22 -6.91 0.64 32.11
N LEU A 23 -5.73 0.67 32.77
CA LEU A 23 -4.47 1.06 32.13
C LEU A 23 -3.94 0.00 31.16
N LYS A 24 -4.14 -1.29 31.45
CA LYS A 24 -3.68 -2.39 30.59
C LYS A 24 -4.49 -2.49 29.31
N ASP A 25 -5.81 -2.34 29.39
CA ASP A 25 -6.72 -2.46 28.23
C ASP A 25 -6.60 -1.28 27.25
N TRP A 26 -6.09 -0.13 27.72
CA TRP A 26 -5.93 1.07 26.90
C TRP A 26 -4.76 0.99 25.90
N THR A 27 -3.80 0.10 26.13
CA THR A 27 -2.60 -0.05 25.27
C THR A 27 -2.73 -1.09 24.15
N GLY A 28 -3.88 -1.78 24.08
CA GLY A 28 -4.11 -2.88 23.14
C GLY A 28 -5.00 -2.56 21.93
N ARG A 29 -5.36 -1.29 21.69
CA ARG A 29 -6.15 -0.93 20.50
C ARG A 29 -5.21 -0.87 19.28
N PRO A 30 -5.33 -1.76 18.29
CA PRO A 30 -4.57 -1.63 17.06
C PRO A 30 -5.04 -0.37 16.32
N GLU A 31 -4.28 0.71 16.45
CA GLU A 31 -4.38 1.96 15.67
C GLU A 31 -4.33 1.73 14.15
N ASN A 32 -4.00 0.52 13.74
CA ASN A 32 -3.80 0.03 12.38
C ASN A 32 -4.89 -0.96 11.91
N ALA A 33 -6.01 -1.11 12.62
CA ALA A 33 -7.15 -1.93 12.15
C ALA A 33 -7.75 -1.44 10.81
N PHE A 34 -7.59 -0.14 10.48
CA PHE A 34 -7.98 0.42 9.19
C PHE A 34 -6.97 0.12 8.08
N ALA A 35 -5.66 0.09 8.39
CA ALA A 35 -4.59 -0.10 7.43
C ALA A 35 -4.54 -1.55 6.89
N SER A 36 -4.84 -2.54 7.72
CA SER A 36 -4.87 -3.96 7.31
C SER A 36 -6.01 -4.28 6.33
N LYS A 37 -7.13 -3.57 6.43
CA LYS A 37 -8.32 -3.82 5.59
C LYS A 37 -8.19 -3.24 4.18
N VAL A 38 -7.50 -2.11 4.03
CA VAL A 38 -7.27 -1.47 2.72
C VAL A 38 -6.22 -2.24 1.89
N ALA A 39 -5.19 -2.78 2.55
CA ALA A 39 -4.18 -3.62 1.89
C ALA A 39 -4.74 -4.93 1.32
N THR A 40 -5.89 -5.40 1.80
CA THR A 40 -6.49 -6.68 1.40
C THR A 40 -7.45 -6.56 0.21
N VAL A 41 -7.99 -5.37 -0.07
CA VAL A 41 -9.06 -5.18 -1.09
C VAL A 41 -8.50 -4.85 -2.48
N VAL A 42 -7.30 -4.26 -2.57
CA VAL A 42 -6.70 -3.91 -3.86
C VAL A 42 -5.67 -4.97 -4.26
N ASN A 43 -6.13 -6.06 -4.87
CA ASN A 43 -5.23 -6.97 -5.56
C ASN A 43 -4.77 -6.31 -6.86
N VAL A 44 -3.62 -5.63 -6.83
CA VAL A 44 -3.03 -4.93 -7.98
C VAL A 44 -2.86 -5.87 -9.18
N SER A 45 -2.50 -7.14 -8.96
CA SER A 45 -2.41 -8.14 -10.04
C SER A 45 -3.78 -8.42 -10.68
N GLY A 46 -4.84 -8.49 -9.86
CA GLY A 46 -6.21 -8.65 -10.33
C GLY A 46 -6.68 -7.46 -11.18
N LEU A 47 -6.36 -6.24 -10.76
CA LEU A 47 -6.67 -5.02 -11.52
C LEU A 47 -5.90 -4.95 -12.84
N MET A 48 -4.60 -5.26 -12.83
CA MET A 48 -3.77 -5.29 -14.04
C MET A 48 -4.31 -6.32 -15.03
N LYS A 49 -4.68 -7.51 -14.56
CA LYS A 49 -5.31 -8.55 -15.39
C LYS A 49 -6.66 -8.11 -15.94
N ALA A 50 -7.51 -7.46 -15.14
CA ALA A 50 -8.80 -6.92 -15.59
C ALA A 50 -8.65 -5.81 -16.63
N ALA A 51 -7.58 -5.02 -16.54
CA ALA A 51 -7.21 -3.99 -17.52
C ALA A 51 -6.48 -4.56 -18.76
N ASN A 52 -6.36 -5.90 -18.87
CA ASN A 52 -5.62 -6.58 -19.94
C ASN A 52 -4.13 -6.17 -20.02
N ILE A 53 -3.56 -5.74 -18.89
CA ILE A 53 -2.15 -5.40 -18.75
C ILE A 53 -1.44 -6.64 -18.22
N PHE A 54 -0.69 -7.31 -19.10
CA PHE A 54 0.16 -8.43 -18.72
C PHE A 54 1.60 -7.94 -18.62
N PRO A 55 2.17 -7.86 -17.40
CA PRO A 55 3.60 -7.69 -17.26
C PRO A 55 4.28 -8.83 -18.03
N SER A 56 5.04 -8.50 -19.06
CA SER A 56 5.84 -9.51 -19.75
C SER A 56 6.83 -10.08 -18.74
N ALA A 57 6.77 -11.39 -18.50
CA ALA A 57 7.71 -12.08 -17.61
C ALA A 57 9.17 -11.81 -18.03
N ASP A 58 9.38 -11.57 -19.33
CA ASP A 58 10.64 -11.11 -19.89
C ASP A 58 10.62 -9.59 -20.06
N PHE A 59 11.37 -8.88 -19.22
CA PHE A 59 11.74 -7.48 -19.47
C PHE A 59 12.78 -7.40 -20.60
N ARG A 60 12.35 -7.69 -21.83
CA ARG A 60 13.20 -7.50 -23.00
C ARG A 60 13.24 -6.03 -23.34
N LYS A 61 14.46 -5.51 -23.50
CA LYS A 61 14.70 -4.15 -23.98
C LYS A 61 13.95 -3.98 -25.32
N ALA A 62 13.19 -2.89 -25.44
CA ALA A 62 12.54 -2.53 -26.69
C ALA A 62 13.60 -2.44 -27.81
N PRO A 63 13.36 -3.06 -28.98
CA PRO A 63 14.23 -2.91 -30.15
C PRO A 63 14.38 -1.44 -30.52
N ASP A 64 15.59 -1.04 -30.90
CA ASP A 64 15.78 0.30 -31.45
C ASP A 64 15.22 0.34 -32.87
N PHE A 65 14.68 1.49 -33.26
CA PHE A 65 14.19 1.74 -34.60
C PHE A 65 14.49 3.19 -34.99
N ASP A 66 14.60 3.42 -36.29
CA ASP A 66 14.74 4.74 -36.90
C ASP A 66 13.56 4.96 -37.83
N LEU A 67 12.77 5.99 -37.57
CA LEU A 67 11.58 6.33 -38.34
C LEU A 67 11.61 7.79 -38.75
N LEU A 68 11.03 8.06 -39.91
CA LEU A 68 10.82 9.43 -40.37
C LEU A 68 9.60 10.03 -39.68
N SER A 69 9.75 11.22 -39.09
CA SER A 69 8.65 12.01 -38.57
C SER A 69 7.82 12.63 -39.70
N LEU A 70 6.65 13.18 -39.36
CA LEU A 70 5.80 13.93 -40.29
C LEU A 70 6.51 15.14 -40.91
N ASP A 71 7.51 15.70 -40.21
CA ASP A 71 8.31 16.83 -40.67
C ASP A 71 9.57 16.40 -41.45
N GLY A 72 9.71 15.11 -41.76
CA GLY A 72 10.86 14.57 -42.49
C GLY A 72 12.14 14.42 -41.65
N ARG A 73 12.06 14.46 -40.32
CA ARG A 73 13.23 14.27 -39.44
C ARG A 73 13.36 12.80 -39.05
N SER A 74 14.58 12.27 -39.03
CA SER A 74 14.85 10.94 -38.46
C SER A 74 14.71 10.98 -36.93
N VAL A 75 13.94 10.05 -36.39
CA VAL A 75 13.66 9.88 -34.96
C VAL A 75 14.00 8.46 -34.56
N GLN A 76 14.87 8.32 -33.55
CA GLN A 76 15.29 7.02 -33.02
C GLN A 76 14.78 6.80 -31.60
N LEU A 77 14.34 5.59 -31.28
CA LEU A 77 13.84 5.27 -29.93
C LEU A 77 14.92 5.49 -28.86
N SER A 78 16.18 5.20 -29.18
CA SER A 78 17.32 5.40 -28.29
C SER A 78 17.56 6.85 -27.87
N GLN A 79 17.04 7.85 -28.60
CA GLN A 79 17.10 9.27 -28.22
C GLN A 79 16.26 9.57 -26.97
N TYR A 80 15.32 8.70 -26.60
CA TYR A 80 14.42 8.86 -25.46
C TYR A 80 14.82 8.04 -24.22
N ARG A 81 16.04 7.49 -24.18
CA ARG A 81 16.54 6.77 -22.99
C ARG A 81 16.41 7.61 -21.72
N GLY A 82 16.00 6.97 -20.63
CA GLY A 82 15.76 7.63 -19.34
C GLY A 82 14.39 8.30 -19.22
N LYS A 83 13.56 8.26 -20.28
CA LYS A 83 12.17 8.76 -20.27
C LYS A 83 11.20 7.59 -20.40
N VAL A 84 10.02 7.73 -19.80
CA VAL A 84 8.88 6.84 -20.08
C VAL A 84 8.29 7.25 -21.42
N VAL A 85 8.17 6.30 -22.35
CA VAL A 85 7.69 6.53 -23.72
C VAL A 85 6.49 5.64 -23.98
N LEU A 86 5.41 6.23 -24.48
CA LEU A 86 4.24 5.52 -24.99
C LEU A 86 4.32 5.46 -26.51
N ILE A 87 4.22 4.25 -27.08
CA ILE A 87 4.23 4.02 -28.53
C ILE A 87 2.81 3.67 -28.96
N SER A 88 2.28 4.41 -29.93
CA SER A 88 0.95 4.19 -30.50
C SER A 88 1.08 3.85 -31.98
N PHE A 89 0.49 2.73 -32.40
CA PHE A 89 0.44 2.30 -33.80
C PHE A 89 -0.95 2.57 -34.35
N TRP A 90 -1.03 3.31 -35.46
CA TRP A 90 -2.30 3.73 -36.06
C TRP A 90 -2.15 3.92 -37.57
N THR A 91 -3.26 4.17 -38.25
CA THR A 91 -3.36 4.31 -39.70
C THR A 91 -4.64 5.10 -40.06
N THR A 92 -4.71 5.68 -41.27
CA THR A 92 -5.66 6.74 -41.65
C THR A 92 -6.90 6.26 -42.40
N TRP A 93 -7.12 4.95 -42.54
CA TRP A 93 -8.20 4.42 -43.36
C TRP A 93 -9.60 4.73 -42.83
#